data_AF-A0A221NTK2-F1
#
_entry.id   AF-A0A221NTK2-F1
#
_cell.length_a   1.000
_cell.length_b   1.000
_cell.length_c   1.000
_cell.angle_alpha   90.00
_cell.angle_beta   90.00
_cell.angle_gamma   90.00
#
_symmetry.space_group_name_H-M   'P 1'
#
loop_
_entity.id
_entity.type
_entity.pdbx_description
1 polymer ?
#
loop_
_entity_poly.entity_id
_entity_poly.type
_entity_poly.pdbx_seq_one_letter_code
_entity_poly.pdbx_strand_id
1 'polypeptide(L)'
;MTVPEMDAVLHDLIPALAEQRERLRHERRGGERRRARGAGAKHKLSDADRILATVLYLRKIGTHDLLARLFGVTGSTLTRAVQEVRPLLAKSGPTIPPSTARFRTPADVAAHLDRYGNQPPRKTKPAC
;
A
#
# COMPACT_ATOMS: atom_id res chain seq x y z
N MET A 1 -12.89 -3.81 3.73
CA MET A 1 -12.08 -3.37 2.58
C MET A 1 -12.43 -4.16 1.36
N THR A 2 -13.47 -3.68 0.68
CA THR A 2 -13.87 -4.03 -0.67
C THR A 2 -12.98 -3.31 -1.70
N VAL A 3 -13.11 -3.65 -2.99
CA VAL A 3 -12.38 -2.95 -4.06
C VAL A 3 -12.73 -1.46 -4.11
N PRO A 4 -14.03 -1.04 -4.08
CA PRO A 4 -14.38 0.38 -4.07
C PRO A 4 -13.87 1.13 -2.84
N GLU A 5 -13.87 0.49 -1.66
CA GLU A 5 -13.29 1.08 -0.46
C GLU A 5 -11.77 1.31 -0.62
N MET A 6 -11.06 0.38 -1.28
CA MET A 6 -9.64 0.57 -1.59
C MET A 6 -9.44 1.71 -2.58
N ASP A 7 -10.26 1.80 -3.64
CA ASP A 7 -10.15 2.85 -4.65
C ASP A 7 -10.36 4.24 -4.05
N ALA A 8 -11.34 4.38 -3.15
CA ALA A 8 -11.56 5.62 -2.41
C ALA A 8 -10.33 6.00 -1.55
N VAL A 9 -9.77 5.05 -0.82
CA VAL A 9 -8.55 5.27 -0.02
C VAL A 9 -7.37 5.69 -0.90
N LEU A 10 -7.21 5.08 -2.08
CA LEU A 10 -6.17 5.44 -3.03
C LEU A 10 -6.38 6.87 -3.55
N HIS A 11 -7.58 7.20 -3.98
CA HIS A 11 -7.93 8.52 -4.48
C HIS A 11 -7.59 9.62 -3.47
N ASP A 12 -7.94 9.41 -2.20
CA ASP A 12 -7.76 10.43 -1.16
C ASP A 12 -6.31 10.53 -0.66
N LEU A 13 -5.59 9.41 -0.59
CA LEU A 13 -4.24 9.40 -0.02
C LEU A 13 -3.12 9.65 -1.03
N ILE A 14 -3.32 9.37 -2.32
CA ILE A 14 -2.28 9.59 -3.34
C ILE A 14 -1.80 11.06 -3.35
N PRO A 15 -2.68 12.09 -3.37
CA PRO A 15 -2.24 13.48 -3.35
C PRO A 15 -1.48 13.83 -2.07
N ALA A 16 -2.02 13.45 -0.91
CA ALA A 16 -1.41 13.73 0.39
C ALA A 16 -0.04 13.06 0.55
N LEU A 17 0.12 11.84 0.05
CA LEU A 17 1.38 11.12 0.03
C LEU A 17 2.39 11.80 -0.91
N ALA A 18 1.96 12.22 -2.11
CA ALA A 18 2.82 12.92 -3.06
C ALA A 18 3.35 14.25 -2.46
N GLU A 19 2.48 15.03 -1.81
CA GLU A 19 2.84 16.27 -1.13
C GLU A 19 3.81 16.04 0.04
N GLN A 20 3.51 15.07 0.93
CA GLN A 20 4.41 14.71 2.03
C GLN A 20 5.79 14.32 1.52
N ARG A 21 5.86 13.51 0.46
CA ARG A 21 7.13 13.07 -0.11
C ARG A 21 7.88 14.23 -0.73
N GLU A 22 7.21 15.17 -1.39
CA GLU A 22 7.89 16.35 -1.93
C GLU A 22 8.38 17.29 -0.84
N ARG A 23 7.61 17.54 0.22
CA ARG A 23 8.06 18.30 1.39
C ARG A 23 9.34 17.72 1.98
N LEU A 24 9.36 16.40 2.22
CA LEU A 24 10.57 15.72 2.73
C LEU A 24 11.76 15.82 1.77
N ARG A 25 11.53 15.85 0.45
CA ARG A 25 12.61 16.05 -0.54
C ARG A 25 13.09 17.49 -0.54
N HIS A 26 12.17 18.46 -0.42
CA HIS A 26 12.49 19.88 -0.33
C HIS A 26 13.37 20.16 0.89
N GLU A 27 12.98 19.67 2.07
CA GLU A 27 13.75 19.76 3.32
C GLU A 27 15.16 19.18 3.16
N ARG A 28 15.28 17.98 2.58
CA ARG A 28 16.58 17.32 2.33
C ARG A 28 17.44 18.05 1.30
N ARG A 29 16.81 18.70 0.32
CA ARG A 29 17.50 19.48 -0.73
C ARG A 29 17.90 20.87 -0.22
N GLY A 30 17.20 21.39 0.79
CA GLY A 30 17.36 22.74 1.29
C GLY A 30 16.77 23.82 0.39
N GLY A 31 15.80 23.48 -0.46
CA GLY A 31 15.18 24.45 -1.37
C GLY A 31 14.51 23.84 -2.61
N GLU A 32 14.23 24.72 -3.56
CA GLU A 32 13.44 24.41 -4.75
C GLU A 32 14.04 23.35 -5.68
N ARG A 33 13.17 22.73 -6.47
CA ARG A 33 13.57 21.68 -7.41
C ARG A 33 14.41 22.28 -8.55
N ARG A 34 15.59 21.70 -8.79
CA ARG A 34 16.47 22.07 -9.92
C ARG A 34 16.10 21.46 -11.27
N ARG A 35 15.27 20.41 -11.29
CA ARG A 35 14.85 19.70 -12.51
C ARG A 35 13.33 19.55 -12.52
N ALA A 36 12.72 19.39 -13.69
CA ALA A 36 11.28 19.15 -13.83
C ALA A 36 10.78 17.91 -13.04
N ARG A 37 9.47 17.85 -12.76
CA ARG A 37 8.88 16.71 -12.05
C ARG A 37 9.06 15.46 -12.92
N GLY A 38 9.48 14.35 -12.32
CA GLY A 38 9.72 13.10 -13.05
C GLY A 38 11.09 12.98 -13.75
N ALA A 39 11.92 14.03 -13.77
CA ALA A 39 13.26 14.00 -14.40
C ALA A 39 14.35 13.27 -13.58
N GLY A 40 13.97 12.26 -12.79
CA GLY A 40 14.86 11.46 -11.95
C GLY A 40 14.52 9.97 -12.01
N ALA A 41 15.33 9.14 -11.34
CA ALA A 41 15.10 7.70 -11.30
C ALA A 41 13.70 7.36 -10.78
N LYS A 42 12.99 6.49 -11.51
CA LYS A 42 11.66 6.03 -11.11
C LYS A 42 11.78 5.18 -9.84
N HIS A 43 10.88 5.43 -8.90
CA HIS A 43 10.80 4.59 -7.71
C HIS A 43 10.25 3.22 -8.08
N LYS A 44 10.77 2.15 -7.46
CA LYS A 44 10.26 0.77 -7.63
C LYS A 44 8.82 0.59 -7.15
N LEU A 45 8.36 1.47 -6.26
CA LEU A 45 7.05 1.45 -5.62
C LEU A 45 6.32 2.75 -5.99
N SER A 46 5.20 2.63 -6.71
CA SER A 46 4.28 3.74 -6.96
C SER A 46 3.62 4.21 -5.67
N ASP A 47 2.98 5.38 -5.68
CA ASP A 47 2.26 5.88 -4.49
C ASP A 47 1.08 4.96 -4.13
N ALA A 48 0.37 4.43 -5.13
CA ALA A 48 -0.70 3.45 -4.94
C ALA A 48 -0.16 2.15 -4.33
N ASP A 49 0.94 1.63 -4.84
CA ASP A 49 1.54 0.39 -4.32
C ASP A 49 2.06 0.57 -2.89
N ARG A 50 2.55 1.76 -2.51
CA ARG A 50 2.93 2.06 -1.11
C ARG A 50 1.73 2.00 -0.19
N ILE A 51 0.60 2.56 -0.62
CA ILE A 51 -0.64 2.54 0.14
C ILE A 51 -1.12 1.10 0.27
N LEU A 52 -1.20 0.36 -0.83
CA LEU A 52 -1.60 -1.05 -0.84
C LEU A 52 -0.70 -1.88 0.07
N ALA A 53 0.62 -1.77 -0.07
CA ALA A 53 1.57 -2.50 0.76
C ALA A 53 1.39 -2.21 2.26
N THR A 54 1.11 -0.95 2.61
CA THR A 54 0.85 -0.54 3.99
C THR A 54 -0.46 -1.09 4.51
N VAL A 55 -1.53 -1.07 3.70
CA VAL A 55 -2.81 -1.68 4.06
C VAL A 55 -2.62 -3.17 4.33
N LEU A 56 -1.96 -3.90 3.43
CA LEU A 56 -1.72 -5.34 3.59
C LEU A 56 -0.87 -5.64 4.84
N TYR A 57 0.12 -4.80 5.14
CA TYR A 57 0.91 -4.87 6.36
C TYR A 57 0.05 -4.67 7.62
N LEU A 58 -0.82 -3.66 7.64
CA LEU A 58 -1.73 -3.40 8.77
C LEU A 58 -2.76 -4.53 8.94
N ARG A 59 -3.21 -5.13 7.84
CA ARG A 59 -4.08 -6.31 7.85
C ARG A 59 -3.38 -7.59 8.30
N LYS A 60 -2.07 -7.59 8.55
CA LYS A 60 -1.31 -8.76 9.02
C LYS A 60 -1.45 -9.99 8.11
N ILE A 61 -1.53 -9.78 6.79
CA ILE A 61 -1.76 -10.87 5.84
C ILE A 61 -0.55 -11.80 5.67
N GLY A 62 0.62 -11.40 6.15
CA GLY A 62 1.84 -12.15 5.97
C GLY A 62 3.03 -11.47 6.65
N THR A 63 4.20 -12.10 6.52
CA THR A 63 5.43 -11.51 7.04
C THR A 63 5.83 -10.29 6.23
N HIS A 64 6.63 -9.43 6.84
CA HIS A 64 7.18 -8.27 6.17
C HIS A 64 8.07 -8.66 4.97
N ASP A 65 8.81 -9.77 5.07
CA ASP A 65 9.60 -10.31 3.95
C ASP A 65 8.70 -10.79 2.80
N LEU A 66 7.60 -11.49 3.11
CA LEU A 66 6.65 -11.93 2.09
C LEU A 66 6.07 -10.74 1.33
N LEU A 67 5.62 -9.71 2.04
CA LEU A 67 5.09 -8.50 1.41
C LEU A 67 6.16 -7.84 0.52
N ALA A 68 7.40 -7.71 0.99
CA ALA A 68 8.48 -7.11 0.20
C ALA A 68 8.71 -7.88 -1.10
N ARG A 69 8.71 -9.23 -1.06
CA ARG A 69 8.81 -10.09 -2.24
C ARG A 69 7.65 -9.92 -3.21
N LEU A 70 6.40 -9.83 -2.71
CA LEU A 70 5.21 -9.63 -3.56
C LEU A 70 5.27 -8.31 -4.35
N PHE A 71 5.84 -7.27 -3.75
CA PHE A 71 6.05 -5.97 -4.42
C PHE A 71 7.37 -5.88 -5.19
N GLY A 72 8.19 -6.93 -5.23
CA GLY A 72 9.49 -6.91 -5.92
C GLY A 72 10.50 -5.91 -5.34
N VAL A 73 10.40 -5.61 -4.03
CA VAL A 73 11.24 -4.61 -3.35
C VAL A 73 11.98 -5.21 -2.16
N THR A 74 12.94 -4.45 -1.63
CA THR A 74 13.63 -4.83 -0.39
C THR A 74 12.76 -4.56 0.84
N GLY A 75 13.01 -5.28 1.93
CA GLY A 75 12.35 -5.03 3.22
C GLY A 75 12.47 -3.57 3.66
N SER A 76 13.65 -2.96 3.57
CA SER A 76 13.83 -1.54 3.92
C SER A 76 12.93 -0.59 3.11
N THR A 77 12.71 -0.90 1.82
CA THR A 77 11.78 -0.12 0.98
C THR A 77 10.34 -0.25 1.47
N LEU A 78 9.92 -1.46 1.85
CA LEU A 78 8.60 -1.71 2.42
C LEU A 78 8.42 -1.00 3.77
N THR A 79 9.39 -1.10 4.68
CA THR A 79 9.34 -0.41 5.98
C THR A 79 9.18 1.09 5.78
N ARG A 80 9.92 1.67 4.83
CA ARG A 80 9.81 3.08 4.50
C ARG A 80 8.42 3.45 3.96
N ALA A 81 7.84 2.62 3.10
CA ALA A 81 6.47 2.82 2.62
C ALA A 81 5.46 2.84 3.78
N VAL A 82 5.58 1.87 4.69
CA VAL A 82 4.72 1.80 5.89
C VAL A 82 4.88 3.05 6.77
N GLN A 83 6.10 3.51 6.99
CA GLN A 83 6.37 4.73 7.78
C GLN A 83 5.81 6.00 7.13
N GLU A 84 5.86 6.10 5.81
CA GLU A 84 5.32 7.24 5.07
C GLU A 84 3.78 7.27 5.09
N VAL A 85 3.13 6.12 4.91
CA VAL A 85 1.68 6.03 4.72
C VAL A 85 0.91 5.92 6.04
N ARG A 86 1.45 5.23 7.05
CA ARG A 86 0.74 4.98 8.32
C ARG A 86 0.24 6.26 9.02
N PRO A 87 1.00 7.37 9.08
CA PRO A 87 0.50 8.62 9.65
C PRO A 87 -0.68 9.22 8.87
N LEU A 88 -0.66 9.10 7.53
CA LEU A 88 -1.75 9.59 6.67
C LEU A 88 -3.04 8.79 6.91
N LEU A 89 -2.91 7.46 7.00
CA LEU A 89 -4.02 6.58 7.35
C LEU A 89 -4.57 6.88 8.75
N ALA A 90 -3.71 7.16 9.73
CA ALA A 90 -4.14 7.50 11.08
C ALA A 90 -4.87 8.85 11.16
N LYS A 91 -4.53 9.80 10.28
CA LYS A 91 -5.13 11.14 10.26
C LYS A 91 -6.45 11.20 9.49
N SER A 92 -6.52 10.50 8.35
CA SER A 92 -7.60 10.71 7.37
C SER A 92 -8.06 9.42 6.68
N GLY A 93 -7.49 8.27 7.03
CA GLY A 93 -7.84 6.99 6.43
C GLY A 93 -8.80 6.17 7.28
N PRO A 94 -9.39 5.11 6.70
CA PRO A 94 -10.24 4.19 7.44
C PRO A 94 -9.43 3.35 8.42
N THR A 95 -10.07 2.89 9.49
CA THR A 95 -9.51 1.86 10.36
C THR A 95 -9.35 0.57 9.58
N ILE A 96 -8.13 0.02 9.57
CA ILE A 96 -7.80 -1.22 8.85
C ILE A 96 -7.70 -2.36 9.87
N PRO A 97 -8.72 -3.21 9.99
CA PRO A 97 -8.68 -4.35 10.91
C PRO A 97 -7.78 -5.47 10.36
N PRO A 98 -7.19 -6.30 11.25
CA PRO A 98 -6.49 -7.51 10.85
C PRO A 98 -7.37 -8.42 9.97
N SER A 99 -6.73 -9.10 9.01
CA SER A 99 -7.37 -10.10 8.18
C SER A 99 -7.36 -11.47 8.86
N THR A 100 -8.37 -12.29 8.55
CA THR A 100 -8.37 -13.72 8.86
C THR A 100 -7.45 -14.50 7.92
N ALA A 101 -7.25 -14.01 6.69
CA ALA A 101 -6.31 -14.60 5.73
C ALA A 101 -4.86 -14.27 6.09
N ARG A 102 -4.02 -15.31 6.22
CA ARG A 102 -2.59 -15.21 6.50
C ARG A 102 -1.81 -16.14 5.59
N PHE A 103 -0.74 -15.64 5.00
CA PHE A 103 0.11 -16.35 4.04
C PHE A 103 1.54 -16.39 4.53
N ARG A 104 2.25 -17.49 4.25
CA ARG A 104 3.67 -17.64 4.58
C ARG A 104 4.54 -17.56 3.34
N THR A 105 4.01 -17.98 2.20
CA THR A 105 4.74 -18.02 0.93
C THR A 105 3.98 -17.31 -0.20
N PRO A 106 4.66 -16.87 -1.27
CA PRO A 106 3.98 -16.36 -2.46
C PRO A 106 3.07 -17.41 -3.12
N ALA A 107 3.42 -18.69 -3.02
CA ALA A 107 2.61 -19.79 -3.53
C ALA A 107 1.26 -19.90 -2.78
N ASP A 108 1.26 -19.68 -1.46
CA ASP A 108 0.01 -19.67 -0.67
C ASP A 108 -0.93 -18.54 -1.13
N VAL A 109 -0.35 -17.39 -1.50
CA VAL A 109 -1.09 -16.24 -2.03
C VAL A 109 -1.68 -16.60 -3.40
N ALA A 110 -0.89 -17.18 -4.31
CA ALA A 110 -1.37 -17.62 -5.61
C ALA A 110 -2.52 -18.64 -5.47
N ALA A 111 -2.32 -19.69 -4.69
CA ALA A 111 -3.35 -20.71 -4.43
C ALA A 111 -4.60 -20.16 -3.72
N HIS A 112 -4.47 -19.05 -2.99
CA HIS A 112 -5.61 -18.33 -2.46
C HIS A 112 -6.34 -17.57 -3.56
N LEU A 113 -5.64 -16.76 -4.36
CA LEU A 113 -6.22 -16.00 -5.45
C LEU A 113 -6.91 -16.88 -6.50
N ASP A 114 -6.35 -18.04 -6.82
CA ASP A 114 -6.97 -19.01 -7.74
C ASP A 114 -8.34 -19.48 -7.25
N ARG A 115 -8.52 -19.63 -5.93
CA ARG A 115 -9.83 -19.97 -5.35
C ARG A 115 -10.85 -18.83 -5.48
N TYR A 116 -10.40 -17.57 -5.51
CA TYR A 116 -11.29 -16.43 -5.77
C TYR A 116 -11.61 -16.28 -7.25
N GLY A 117 -10.65 -16.54 -8.14
CA GLY A 117 -10.88 -16.55 -9.60
C GLY A 117 -11.87 -17.63 -10.05
N ASN A 118 -11.92 -18.74 -9.30
CA ASN A 118 -12.83 -19.86 -9.54
C ASN A 118 -14.12 -19.82 -8.68
N GLN A 119 -14.33 -18.79 -7.86
CA GLN A 119 -15.56 -18.63 -7.07
C GLN A 119 -16.52 -17.65 -7.75
N PRO A 120 -17.83 -17.97 -7.87
CA PRO A 120 -18.82 -16.96 -8.24
C PRO A 120 -18.81 -15.83 -7.20
N PRO A 121 -19.09 -14.57 -7.59
CA PRO A 121 -18.95 -13.42 -6.70
C PRO A 121 -19.76 -13.65 -5.43
N ARG A 122 -19.05 -13.77 -4.30
CA ARG A 122 -19.70 -13.90 -3.00
C ARG A 122 -20.46 -12.62 -2.73
N LYS A 123 -21.80 -12.70 -2.74
CA LYS A 123 -22.67 -11.65 -2.23
C LYS A 123 -22.27 -11.38 -0.78
N THR A 124 -21.51 -10.31 -0.54
CA THR A 124 -21.37 -9.72 0.79
C THR A 124 -22.74 -9.20 1.17
N LYS A 125 -23.49 -9.98 1.98
CA LYS A 125 -24.71 -9.49 2.60
C LYS A 125 -24.33 -8.28 3.47
N PRO A 126 -25.03 -7.14 3.36
CA PRO A 126 -24.87 -6.08 4.33
C PRO A 126 -25.33 -6.63 5.69
N ALA A 127 -24.53 -6.39 6.73
CA ALA A 127 -24.98 -6.62 8.10
C ALA A 127 -26.06 -5.57 8.42
N CYS A 128 -27.19 -6.05 8.97
CA CYS A 128 -28.25 -5.21 9.54
C CYS A 128 -27.77 -4.49 10.80
#